data_AF-A0A5F8GNY7-F1
#
_entry.id   AF-A0A5F8GNY7-F1
#
_cell.length_a   1.000
_cell.length_b   1.000
_cell.length_c   1.000
_cell.angle_alpha   90.00
_cell.angle_beta   90.00
_cell.angle_gamma   90.00
#
_symmetry.space_group_name_H-M   'P 1'
#
loop_
_entity.id
_entity.type
_entity.pdbx_description
1 polymer ?
#
loop_
_entity_poly.entity_id
_entity_poly.type
_entity_poly.pdbx_seq_one_letter_code
_entity_poly.pdbx_strand_id
1 'polypeptide(L)'
;MKTVGRLFSIPLCFLALIVLYVLLCNQSCMQLCWKACLASSQPGESLWPTVPGPLHFQGYSSVPDGKPLVHRLCRRCALVSSSGQMLGSRWGPEIDGTECVLRMNQAPTAGYEADVGHRSTLRMVSHTSVPLLLRNQSYFFQQARDTVYVVWGPGKRMNRDQGGSTYRTLLKVKEMYPGVQLYTLTDRMMAYCDEVFQNETGKNRMKSGSFLSTGWFTMILAMELCDHIVVYGMVSDSYCRKKSPPSVPYHYFEKGKLDECHTYLVHEKAPRGAHRFITEKAIFSRWAKKKSIVFTHPSWQRRRGKAAVCPQMRAFLFHKKVSLKNIGLTARRGTLLAQDHPVWPAPLKEGSVLHDQAESQCRKGTVRCTNPEISPSQMFLKAGCA
;
A
#
# COMPACT_ATOMS: atom_id res chain seq x y z
N MET A 1 -12.17 -74.81 34.91
CA MET A 1 -11.50 -73.74 34.14
C MET A 1 -12.40 -72.49 34.08
N LYS A 2 -12.24 -71.51 34.99
CA LYS A 2 -13.07 -70.26 35.01
C LYS A 2 -12.25 -69.01 35.38
N THR A 3 -10.96 -68.97 35.03
CA THR A 3 -9.99 -67.99 35.59
C THR A 3 -9.04 -67.35 34.58
N VAL A 4 -9.30 -67.48 33.27
CA VAL A 4 -8.47 -66.89 32.20
C VAL A 4 -9.16 -65.70 31.51
N GLY A 5 -10.49 -65.74 31.33
CA GLY A 5 -11.24 -64.72 30.60
C GLY A 5 -11.33 -63.32 31.24
N ARG A 6 -10.96 -63.16 32.52
CA ARG A 6 -11.06 -61.87 33.23
C ARG A 6 -9.80 -60.98 33.15
N LEU A 7 -8.66 -61.53 32.74
CA LEU A 7 -7.39 -60.78 32.64
C LEU A 7 -7.26 -60.02 31.30
N PHE A 8 -7.87 -60.51 30.22
CA PHE A 8 -7.83 -59.85 28.90
C PHE A 8 -8.93 -58.80 28.70
N SER A 9 -10.05 -58.89 29.43
CA SER A 9 -11.19 -57.97 29.28
C SER A 9 -10.89 -56.55 29.78
N ILE A 10 -10.06 -56.39 30.83
CA ILE A 10 -9.71 -55.08 31.39
C ILE A 10 -8.89 -54.22 30.39
N PRO A 11 -7.75 -54.68 29.83
CA PRO A 11 -6.99 -53.87 28.86
C PRO A 11 -7.76 -53.60 27.56
N LEU A 12 -8.65 -54.50 27.13
CA LEU A 12 -9.55 -54.26 26.00
C LEU A 12 -10.53 -53.10 26.26
N CYS A 13 -11.14 -53.04 27.45
CA CYS A 13 -11.99 -51.90 27.84
C CYS A 13 -11.20 -50.59 27.92
N PHE A 14 -9.97 -50.60 28.46
CA PHE A 14 -9.11 -49.41 28.48
C PHE A 14 -8.74 -48.92 27.06
N LEU A 15 -8.40 -49.83 26.14
CA LEU A 15 -8.15 -49.50 24.74
C LEU A 15 -9.40 -48.92 24.07
N ALA A 16 -10.58 -49.51 24.29
CA ALA A 16 -11.84 -49.00 23.75
C ALA A 16 -12.16 -47.58 24.27
N LEU A 17 -11.95 -47.31 25.56
CA LEU A 17 -12.13 -45.98 26.17
C LEU A 17 -11.14 -44.95 25.61
N ILE A 18 -9.86 -45.33 25.39
CA ILE A 18 -8.85 -44.46 24.77
C ILE A 18 -9.24 -44.12 23.32
N VAL A 19 -9.67 -45.11 22.54
CA VAL A 19 -10.14 -44.89 21.15
C VAL A 19 -11.37 -43.98 21.13
N LEU A 20 -12.35 -44.22 22.00
CA LEU A 20 -13.55 -43.39 22.11
C LEU A 20 -13.19 -41.94 22.50
N TYR A 21 -12.29 -41.75 23.48
CA TYR A 21 -11.80 -40.42 23.88
C TYR A 21 -11.09 -39.70 22.74
N VAL A 22 -10.22 -40.39 21.98
CA VAL A 22 -9.52 -39.81 20.81
C VAL A 22 -10.51 -39.43 19.71
N LEU A 23 -11.54 -40.25 19.44
CA LEU A 23 -12.57 -39.95 18.45
C LEU A 23 -13.42 -38.74 18.86
N LEU A 24 -13.91 -38.68 20.11
CA LEU A 24 -14.68 -37.56 20.64
C LEU A 24 -13.87 -36.26 20.68
N CYS A 25 -12.60 -36.34 21.08
CA CYS A 25 -11.68 -35.19 21.10
C CYS A 25 -11.41 -34.69 19.67
N ASN A 26 -11.17 -35.59 18.70
CA ASN A 26 -10.99 -35.23 17.30
C ASN A 26 -12.28 -34.61 16.70
N GLN A 27 -13.45 -35.17 16.96
CA GLN A 27 -14.74 -34.63 16.51
C GLN A 27 -15.00 -33.23 17.10
N SER A 28 -14.71 -33.02 18.39
CA SER A 28 -14.82 -31.72 19.05
C SER A 28 -13.84 -30.69 18.49
N CYS A 29 -12.58 -31.09 18.28
CA CYS A 29 -11.55 -30.26 17.66
C CYS A 29 -11.92 -29.87 16.22
N MET A 30 -12.44 -30.82 15.43
CA MET A 30 -12.94 -30.56 14.07
C MET A 30 -14.14 -29.62 14.07
N GLN A 31 -15.08 -29.72 15.03
CA GLN A 31 -16.16 -28.73 15.16
C GLN A 31 -15.66 -27.34 15.56
N LEU A 32 -14.65 -27.25 16.44
CA LEU A 32 -14.04 -25.97 16.84
C LEU A 32 -13.29 -25.32 15.67
N CYS A 33 -12.48 -26.10 14.93
CA CYS A 33 -11.83 -25.66 13.70
C CYS A 33 -12.84 -25.27 12.61
N TRP A 34 -13.95 -26.02 12.45
CA TRP A 34 -15.01 -25.70 11.51
C TRP A 34 -15.70 -24.37 11.87
N LYS A 35 -16.04 -24.15 13.14
CA LYS A 35 -16.59 -22.86 13.63
C LYS A 35 -15.59 -21.71 13.46
N ALA A 36 -14.31 -21.93 13.71
CA ALA A 36 -13.26 -20.93 13.48
C ALA A 36 -13.05 -20.62 11.99
N CYS A 37 -13.12 -21.64 11.11
CA CYS A 37 -13.10 -21.44 9.66
C CYS A 37 -14.34 -20.68 9.16
N LEU A 38 -15.54 -21.00 9.67
CA LEU A 38 -16.77 -20.27 9.34
C LEU A 38 -16.73 -18.80 9.79
N ALA A 39 -16.18 -18.52 10.98
CA ALA A 39 -15.94 -17.15 11.44
C ALA A 39 -14.89 -16.42 10.59
N SER A 40 -13.90 -17.15 10.05
CA SER A 40 -12.86 -16.64 9.13
C SER A 40 -13.32 -16.52 7.67
N SER A 41 -14.44 -17.17 7.30
CA SER A 41 -15.02 -17.13 5.95
C SER A 41 -16.22 -16.19 5.82
N GLN A 42 -16.64 -15.53 6.90
CA GLN A 42 -17.54 -14.38 6.77
C GLN A 42 -16.79 -13.26 6.03
N PRO A 43 -17.33 -12.71 4.92
CA PRO A 43 -16.85 -11.42 4.43
C PRO A 43 -17.12 -10.40 5.54
N GLY A 44 -16.05 -9.85 6.14
CA GLY A 44 -16.17 -9.02 7.33
C GLY A 44 -17.20 -7.91 7.14
N GLU A 45 -18.19 -7.84 8.04
CA GLU A 45 -19.29 -6.90 7.95
C GLU A 45 -18.76 -5.50 7.70
N SER A 46 -19.25 -4.87 6.63
CA SER A 46 -18.79 -3.55 6.22
C SER A 46 -19.04 -2.57 7.35
N LEU A 47 -17.98 -1.99 7.92
CA LEU A 47 -18.03 -1.12 9.10
C LEU A 47 -18.59 0.29 8.79
N TRP A 48 -19.46 0.37 7.80
CA TRP A 48 -20.23 1.55 7.45
C TRP A 48 -21.13 1.97 8.62
N PRO A 49 -21.19 3.26 8.96
CA PRO A 49 -22.33 3.78 9.69
C PRO A 49 -23.61 3.52 8.89
N THR A 50 -24.60 2.88 9.49
CA THR A 50 -25.95 2.67 8.89
C THR A 50 -26.73 3.98 8.69
N VAL A 51 -26.08 5.13 8.92
CA VAL A 51 -26.62 6.50 8.83
C VAL A 51 -26.65 6.91 7.34
N PRO A 52 -27.84 7.05 6.70
CA PRO A 52 -27.91 7.34 5.26
C PRO A 52 -27.57 8.80 4.87
N GLY A 53 -27.03 9.57 5.81
CA GLY A 53 -26.84 11.01 5.70
C GLY A 53 -25.40 11.44 5.34
N PRO A 54 -25.20 12.70 4.94
CA PRO A 54 -23.87 13.31 4.92
C PRO A 54 -23.23 13.31 6.32
N LEU A 55 -21.91 13.10 6.39
CA LEU A 55 -21.14 13.14 7.63
C LEU A 55 -20.33 14.43 7.76
N HIS A 56 -20.03 14.81 9.01
CA HIS A 56 -19.28 16.01 9.36
C HIS A 56 -17.80 15.68 9.64
N PHE A 57 -16.92 15.95 8.67
CA PHE A 57 -15.49 15.69 8.78
C PHE A 57 -14.78 16.86 9.48
N GLN A 58 -14.66 16.77 10.81
CA GLN A 58 -14.11 17.81 11.70
C GLN A 58 -12.64 18.18 11.42
N GLY A 59 -11.92 17.40 10.60
CA GLY A 59 -10.55 17.70 10.16
C GLY A 59 -10.45 18.86 9.17
N TYR A 60 -11.56 19.25 8.52
CA TYR A 60 -11.58 20.18 7.40
C TYR A 60 -12.60 21.30 7.65
N SER A 61 -12.17 22.54 7.55
CA SER A 61 -12.89 23.73 8.02
C SER A 61 -13.19 24.68 6.87
N SER A 62 -14.46 25.07 6.72
CA SER A 62 -15.00 25.89 5.63
C SER A 62 -14.41 27.29 5.58
N VAL A 63 -14.20 27.81 4.37
CA VAL A 63 -13.92 29.22 4.10
C VAL A 63 -15.24 29.89 3.64
N PRO A 64 -15.78 30.90 4.37
CA PRO A 64 -15.18 31.64 5.48
C PRO A 64 -15.57 31.15 6.89
N ASP A 65 -16.68 30.41 7.03
CA ASP A 65 -17.42 30.28 8.30
C ASP A 65 -16.89 29.21 9.26
N GLY A 66 -15.84 28.49 8.88
CA GLY A 66 -15.14 27.52 9.70
C GLY A 66 -15.87 26.19 9.93
N LYS A 67 -17.09 26.01 9.44
CA LYS A 67 -17.91 24.79 9.62
C LYS A 67 -17.19 23.54 9.08
N PRO A 68 -17.41 22.35 9.67
CA PRO A 68 -16.82 21.11 9.16
C PRO A 68 -17.25 20.82 7.71
N LEU A 69 -16.40 20.13 6.95
CA LEU A 69 -16.78 19.55 5.66
C LEU A 69 -17.96 18.58 5.84
N VAL A 70 -19.00 18.77 5.03
CA VAL A 70 -20.19 17.92 5.00
C VAL A 70 -20.20 17.16 3.68
N HIS A 71 -20.03 15.84 3.72
CA HIS A 71 -19.99 15.00 2.52
C HIS A 71 -20.55 13.61 2.82
N ARG A 72 -21.08 12.90 1.82
CA ARG A 72 -21.44 11.47 1.97
C ARG A 72 -20.18 10.61 1.86
N LEU A 73 -20.15 9.45 2.52
CA LEU A 73 -19.07 8.49 2.30
C LEU A 73 -19.16 7.87 0.89
N CYS A 74 -18.02 7.60 0.29
CA CYS A 74 -17.90 7.10 -1.08
C CYS A 74 -17.55 5.60 -1.06
N ARG A 75 -18.33 4.75 -1.72
CA ARG A 75 -18.08 3.30 -1.81
C ARG A 75 -16.80 2.99 -2.57
N ARG A 76 -16.55 3.71 -3.67
CA ARG A 76 -15.33 3.58 -4.48
C ARG A 76 -14.73 4.95 -4.79
N CYS A 77 -13.44 5.09 -4.53
CA CYS A 77 -12.69 6.31 -4.82
C CYS A 77 -11.56 6.04 -5.82
N ALA A 78 -11.41 6.93 -6.79
CA ALA A 78 -10.27 6.98 -7.71
C ALA A 78 -9.33 8.12 -7.26
N LEU A 79 -8.20 7.77 -6.65
CA LEU A 79 -7.16 8.71 -6.26
C LEU A 79 -6.13 8.81 -7.37
N VAL A 80 -6.12 9.95 -8.07
CA VAL A 80 -5.29 10.16 -9.26
C VAL A 80 -4.04 10.96 -8.86
N SER A 81 -2.89 10.29 -8.94
CA SER A 81 -1.57 10.91 -8.78
C SER A 81 -1.26 11.88 -9.92
N SER A 82 -0.41 12.87 -9.65
CA SER A 82 0.08 13.83 -10.65
C SER A 82 1.14 13.28 -11.61
N SER A 83 1.65 12.06 -11.39
CA SER A 83 2.85 11.51 -12.07
C SER A 83 2.70 11.30 -13.58
N GLY A 84 3.81 11.43 -14.32
CA GLY A 84 3.91 11.02 -15.72
C GLY A 84 3.63 9.54 -16.01
N GLN A 85 3.56 8.66 -14.99
CA GLN A 85 3.05 7.29 -15.13
C GLN A 85 1.61 7.20 -15.68
N MET A 86 0.86 8.31 -15.65
CA MET A 86 -0.47 8.39 -16.28
C MET A 86 -0.44 8.55 -17.80
N LEU A 87 0.67 8.99 -18.41
CA LEU A 87 0.70 9.32 -19.85
C LEU A 87 0.55 8.07 -20.73
N GLY A 88 -0.40 8.14 -21.68
CA GLY A 88 -0.76 7.04 -22.58
C GLY A 88 -1.44 5.85 -21.90
N SER A 89 -1.81 5.97 -20.62
CA SER A 89 -2.34 4.88 -19.80
C SER A 89 -3.82 4.57 -20.04
N ARG A 90 -4.59 5.52 -20.59
CA ARG A 90 -6.01 5.39 -21.00
C ARG A 90 -7.03 5.04 -19.89
N TRP A 91 -6.76 5.36 -18.62
CA TRP A 91 -7.66 5.05 -17.49
C TRP A 91 -8.82 6.03 -17.27
N GLY A 92 -8.91 7.09 -18.08
CA GLY A 92 -9.91 8.14 -17.93
C GLY A 92 -11.35 7.64 -17.78
N PRO A 93 -11.84 6.73 -18.65
CA PRO A 93 -13.19 6.17 -18.53
C PRO A 93 -13.46 5.40 -17.22
N GLU A 94 -12.49 4.68 -16.64
CA GLU A 94 -12.67 3.99 -15.35
C GLU A 94 -12.57 4.95 -14.15
N ILE A 95 -11.70 5.96 -14.25
CA ILE A 95 -11.60 7.04 -13.27
C ILE A 95 -12.92 7.82 -13.22
N ASP A 96 -13.47 8.20 -14.37
CA ASP A 96 -14.73 8.93 -14.48
C ASP A 96 -15.96 8.05 -14.18
N GLY A 97 -15.86 6.73 -14.34
CA GLY A 97 -16.86 5.76 -13.87
C GLY A 97 -16.86 5.51 -12.35
N THR A 98 -15.90 6.07 -11.61
CA THR A 98 -15.81 5.91 -10.15
C THR A 98 -16.60 7.00 -9.42
N GLU A 99 -17.29 6.65 -8.32
CA GLU A 99 -18.20 7.55 -7.58
C GLU A 99 -17.52 8.89 -7.20
N CYS A 100 -16.39 8.81 -6.48
CA CYS A 100 -15.62 9.98 -6.06
C CYS A 100 -14.20 9.98 -6.65
N VAL A 101 -13.81 11.08 -7.30
CA VAL A 101 -12.47 11.26 -7.89
C VAL A 101 -11.67 12.26 -7.07
N LEU A 102 -10.53 11.81 -6.54
CA LEU A 102 -9.64 12.58 -5.67
C LEU A 102 -8.38 13.01 -6.46
N ARG A 103 -8.14 14.32 -6.57
CA ARG A 103 -7.01 14.91 -7.32
C ARG A 103 -6.13 15.79 -6.43
N MET A 104 -4.97 16.19 -6.94
CA MET A 104 -3.97 16.96 -6.17
C MET A 104 -3.54 18.25 -6.90
N ASN A 105 -3.38 19.33 -6.13
CA ASN A 105 -2.74 20.58 -6.55
C ASN A 105 -3.28 21.11 -7.90
N GLN A 106 -2.42 21.70 -8.74
CA GLN A 106 -2.79 22.26 -10.05
C GLN A 106 -2.93 21.21 -11.18
N ALA A 107 -2.98 19.91 -10.88
CA ALA A 107 -2.96 18.86 -11.91
C ALA A 107 -4.26 18.90 -12.78
N PRO A 108 -4.18 19.22 -14.08
CA PRO A 108 -5.35 19.46 -14.93
C PRO A 108 -5.91 18.16 -15.50
N THR A 109 -7.19 18.17 -15.84
CA THR A 109 -7.83 17.14 -16.67
C THR A 109 -7.84 17.53 -18.14
N ALA A 110 -7.93 18.84 -18.42
CA ALA A 110 -7.96 19.42 -19.77
C ALA A 110 -6.75 19.01 -20.62
N GLY A 111 -6.98 18.33 -21.74
CA GLY A 111 -5.94 17.81 -22.64
C GLY A 111 -5.30 16.48 -22.20
N TYR A 112 -5.82 15.86 -21.14
CA TYR A 112 -5.34 14.58 -20.57
C TYR A 112 -6.51 13.61 -20.28
N GLU A 113 -7.72 13.92 -20.73
CA GLU A 113 -8.98 13.28 -20.31
C GLU A 113 -8.99 11.77 -20.59
N ALA A 114 -8.41 11.33 -21.70
CA ALA A 114 -8.28 9.91 -22.03
C ALA A 114 -7.49 9.13 -20.97
N ASP A 115 -6.44 9.75 -20.42
CA ASP A 115 -5.52 9.13 -19.45
C ASP A 115 -5.99 9.29 -18.00
N VAL A 116 -6.39 10.51 -17.62
CA VAL A 116 -6.66 10.88 -16.23
C VAL A 116 -8.13 11.12 -15.91
N GLY A 117 -9.02 11.10 -16.90
CA GLY A 117 -10.45 11.40 -16.75
C GLY A 117 -10.74 12.89 -16.61
N HIS A 118 -11.98 13.30 -16.87
CA HIS A 118 -12.44 14.69 -16.80
C HIS A 118 -13.00 15.09 -15.41
N ARG A 119 -13.57 14.15 -14.65
CA ARG A 119 -14.29 14.42 -13.38
C ARG A 119 -13.35 14.73 -12.23
N SER A 120 -13.82 15.52 -11.27
CA SER A 120 -13.10 15.87 -10.03
C SER A 120 -14.13 16.10 -8.93
N THR A 121 -14.08 15.31 -7.86
CA THR A 121 -14.99 15.45 -6.70
C THR A 121 -14.33 16.26 -5.60
N LEU A 122 -13.07 15.91 -5.29
CA LEU A 122 -12.29 16.49 -4.20
C LEU A 122 -10.86 16.73 -4.66
N ARG A 123 -10.32 17.90 -4.33
CA ARG A 123 -8.96 18.31 -4.71
C ARG A 123 -8.18 18.81 -3.50
N MET A 124 -7.17 18.04 -3.10
CA MET A 124 -6.25 18.40 -2.02
C MET A 124 -5.16 19.32 -2.59
N VAL A 125 -4.97 20.51 -2.01
CA VAL A 125 -4.12 21.57 -2.56
C VAL A 125 -3.13 22.06 -1.50
N SER A 126 -1.83 22.01 -1.81
CA SER A 126 -0.83 22.72 -1.01
C SER A 126 -1.01 24.21 -1.14
N HIS A 127 -0.83 24.95 -0.04
CA HIS A 127 -0.76 26.42 -0.02
C HIS A 127 0.23 27.00 -1.06
N THR A 128 1.29 26.26 -1.43
CA THR A 128 2.24 26.64 -2.51
C THR A 128 1.64 26.55 -3.92
N SER A 129 0.61 25.72 -4.11
CA SER A 129 -0.10 25.55 -5.38
C SER A 129 -1.29 26.50 -5.55
N VAL A 130 -1.77 27.16 -4.48
CA VAL A 130 -2.87 28.14 -4.58
C VAL A 130 -2.58 29.26 -5.63
N PRO A 131 -1.38 29.86 -5.69
CA PRO A 131 -1.02 30.79 -6.77
C PRO A 131 -1.00 30.18 -8.18
N LEU A 132 -0.85 28.85 -8.29
CA LEU A 132 -0.87 28.13 -9.57
C LEU A 132 -2.30 27.84 -10.03
N LEU A 133 -3.23 27.58 -9.10
CA LEU A 133 -4.66 27.51 -9.42
C LEU A 133 -5.19 28.88 -9.89
N LEU A 134 -4.79 29.97 -9.22
CA LEU A 134 -5.20 31.33 -9.58
C LEU A 134 -4.79 31.74 -11.02
N ARG A 135 -3.66 31.23 -11.52
CA ARG A 135 -3.23 31.45 -12.92
C ARG A 135 -4.18 30.85 -13.96
N ASN A 136 -5.04 29.92 -13.57
CA ASN A 136 -6.11 29.38 -14.42
C ASN A 136 -7.44 29.32 -13.65
N GLN A 137 -7.80 30.45 -13.02
CA GLN A 137 -8.96 30.52 -12.12
C GLN A 137 -10.30 30.17 -12.77
N SER A 138 -10.49 30.40 -14.09
CA SER A 138 -11.72 29.96 -14.78
C SER A 138 -11.83 28.43 -14.79
N TYR A 139 -10.76 27.71 -15.17
CA TYR A 139 -10.77 26.24 -15.15
C TYR A 139 -11.05 25.68 -13.74
N PHE A 140 -10.36 26.17 -12.71
CA PHE A 140 -10.53 25.62 -11.35
C PHE A 140 -11.81 26.09 -10.63
N PHE A 141 -12.20 27.36 -10.75
CA PHE A 141 -13.23 27.96 -9.89
C PHE A 141 -14.55 28.30 -10.61
N GLN A 142 -14.57 28.27 -11.95
CA GLN A 142 -15.79 28.48 -12.75
C GLN A 142 -16.24 27.18 -13.45
N GLN A 143 -15.32 26.48 -14.12
CA GLN A 143 -15.62 25.23 -14.84
C GLN A 143 -15.70 24.05 -13.86
N ALA A 144 -14.67 23.85 -13.04
CA ALA A 144 -14.66 22.83 -11.98
C ALA A 144 -15.30 23.29 -10.66
N ARG A 145 -16.32 24.17 -10.72
CA ARG A 145 -16.97 24.80 -9.54
C ARG A 145 -17.50 23.79 -8.52
N ASP A 146 -17.93 22.62 -8.99
CA ASP A 146 -18.56 21.58 -8.18
C ASP A 146 -17.52 20.67 -7.48
N THR A 147 -16.22 20.83 -7.77
CA THR A 147 -15.12 20.23 -6.99
C THR A 147 -15.03 20.87 -5.60
N VAL A 148 -14.90 20.05 -4.57
CA VAL A 148 -14.52 20.50 -3.22
C VAL A 148 -13.01 20.70 -3.14
N TYR A 149 -12.57 21.91 -2.85
CA TYR A 149 -11.17 22.29 -2.68
C TYR A 149 -10.78 22.25 -1.21
N VAL A 150 -9.73 21.48 -0.88
CA VAL A 150 -9.22 21.32 0.48
C VAL A 150 -7.76 21.75 0.54
N VAL A 151 -7.46 22.85 1.24
CA VAL A 151 -6.14 23.49 1.24
C VAL A 151 -5.36 23.20 2.52
N TRP A 152 -4.10 22.77 2.39
CA TRP A 152 -3.20 22.48 3.53
C TRP A 152 -1.92 23.33 3.47
N GLY A 153 -1.34 23.64 4.63
CA GLY A 153 -0.09 24.39 4.71
C GLY A 153 0.33 24.74 6.13
N PRO A 154 1.46 25.46 6.30
CA PRO A 154 1.94 25.92 7.61
C PRO A 154 0.94 26.87 8.28
N GLY A 155 0.68 26.67 9.58
CA GLY A 155 -0.29 27.46 10.36
C GLY A 155 -0.18 28.98 10.15
N LYS A 156 1.03 29.56 10.19
CA LYS A 156 1.24 31.02 9.95
C LYS A 156 0.71 31.54 8.60
N ARG A 157 0.53 30.69 7.58
CA ARG A 157 -0.10 31.06 6.29
C ARG A 157 -1.57 30.68 6.21
N MET A 158 -2.01 29.68 6.96
CA MET A 158 -3.36 29.08 6.90
C MET A 158 -4.30 29.54 8.03
N ASN A 159 -3.78 30.16 9.10
CA ASN A 159 -4.57 30.55 10.26
C ASN A 159 -5.62 31.61 9.89
N ARG A 160 -6.89 31.34 10.21
CA ARG A 160 -8.03 32.22 9.95
C ARG A 160 -7.96 33.49 10.79
N ASP A 161 -7.86 33.33 12.10
CA ASP A 161 -8.12 34.38 13.08
C ASP A 161 -7.03 35.47 13.09
N GLN A 162 -5.79 35.11 12.75
CA GLN A 162 -4.64 36.01 12.54
C GLN A 162 -4.52 36.51 11.09
N GLY A 163 -5.47 36.20 10.20
CA GLY A 163 -5.46 36.66 8.81
C GLY A 163 -4.27 36.15 7.99
N GLY A 164 -3.94 34.86 8.12
CA GLY A 164 -2.82 34.22 7.41
C GLY A 164 -2.85 34.47 5.90
N SER A 165 -1.68 34.68 5.28
CA SER A 165 -1.61 35.22 3.91
C SER A 165 -2.20 34.31 2.82
N THR A 166 -2.18 32.98 3.01
CA THR A 166 -2.92 32.07 2.13
C THR A 166 -4.42 32.10 2.47
N TYR A 167 -4.81 32.08 3.75
CA TYR A 167 -6.23 32.15 4.15
C TYR A 167 -6.93 33.41 3.60
N ARG A 168 -6.28 34.59 3.69
CA ARG A 168 -6.76 35.84 3.06
C ARG A 168 -6.92 35.74 1.54
N THR A 169 -6.12 34.93 0.87
CA THR A 169 -6.27 34.64 -0.56
C THR A 169 -7.46 33.73 -0.82
N LEU A 170 -7.73 32.75 0.05
CA LEU A 170 -8.88 31.86 -0.04
C LEU A 170 -10.21 32.60 0.19
N LEU A 171 -10.25 33.56 1.13
CA LEU A 171 -11.39 34.46 1.31
C LEU A 171 -11.73 35.20 0.01
N LYS A 172 -10.73 35.82 -0.63
CA LYS A 172 -10.91 36.49 -1.94
C LYS A 172 -11.39 35.54 -3.05
N VAL A 173 -10.92 34.29 -3.08
CA VAL A 173 -11.45 33.29 -4.03
C VAL A 173 -12.92 32.99 -3.75
N LYS A 174 -13.33 32.89 -2.47
CA LYS A 174 -14.72 32.66 -2.08
C LYS A 174 -15.62 33.88 -2.35
N GLU A 175 -15.10 35.09 -2.22
CA GLU A 175 -15.77 36.34 -2.61
C GLU A 175 -16.01 36.40 -4.14
N MET A 176 -14.99 36.09 -4.94
CA MET A 176 -15.08 36.09 -6.42
C MET A 176 -15.89 34.91 -6.98
N TYR A 177 -15.89 33.77 -6.30
CA TYR A 177 -16.57 32.54 -6.73
C TYR A 177 -17.45 31.95 -5.61
N PRO A 178 -18.59 32.57 -5.26
CA PRO A 178 -19.40 32.18 -4.09
C PRO A 178 -19.87 30.71 -4.10
N GLY A 179 -20.07 30.11 -5.27
CA GLY A 179 -20.46 28.71 -5.42
C GLY A 179 -19.36 27.69 -5.11
N VAL A 180 -18.08 28.08 -5.09
CA VAL A 180 -16.97 27.13 -4.88
C VAL A 180 -16.95 26.61 -3.45
N GLN A 181 -16.87 25.29 -3.32
CA GLN A 181 -16.73 24.60 -2.04
C GLN A 181 -15.25 24.63 -1.63
N LEU A 182 -14.90 25.45 -0.63
CA LEU A 182 -13.52 25.74 -0.25
C LEU A 182 -13.29 25.54 1.25
N TYR A 183 -12.31 24.71 1.58
CA TYR A 183 -11.98 24.26 2.93
C TYR A 183 -10.47 24.34 3.19
N THR A 184 -10.10 24.37 4.47
CA THR A 184 -8.70 24.23 4.93
C THR A 184 -8.58 23.09 5.93
N LEU A 185 -7.42 22.40 5.99
CA LEU A 185 -7.15 21.51 7.13
C LEU A 185 -7.09 22.33 8.43
N THR A 186 -7.67 21.81 9.50
CA THR A 186 -7.51 22.39 10.85
C THR A 186 -6.11 22.13 11.39
N ASP A 187 -5.63 22.95 12.32
CA ASP A 187 -4.34 22.71 13.00
C ASP A 187 -4.34 21.35 13.74
N ARG A 188 -5.49 20.89 14.24
CA ARG A 188 -5.68 19.53 14.79
C ARG A 188 -5.46 18.46 13.73
N MET A 189 -5.98 18.64 12.52
CA MET A 189 -5.80 17.67 11.43
C MET A 189 -4.36 17.65 10.91
N MET A 190 -3.71 18.82 10.82
CA MET A 190 -2.28 18.91 10.52
C MET A 190 -1.44 18.17 11.58
N ALA A 191 -1.74 18.34 12.87
CA ALA A 191 -1.07 17.63 13.96
C ALA A 191 -1.31 16.10 13.89
N TYR A 192 -2.53 15.65 13.59
CA TYR A 192 -2.84 14.24 13.38
C TYR A 192 -2.05 13.64 12.19
N CYS A 193 -1.97 14.34 11.06
CA CYS A 193 -1.18 13.89 9.91
C CYS A 193 0.32 13.76 10.24
N ASP A 194 0.85 14.62 11.11
CA ASP A 194 2.23 14.54 11.64
C ASP A 194 2.41 13.38 12.63
N GLU A 195 1.43 13.12 13.48
CA GLU A 195 1.43 12.02 14.45
C GLU A 195 1.39 10.66 13.74
N VAL A 196 0.52 10.48 12.74
CA VAL A 196 0.47 9.26 11.92
C VAL A 196 1.82 8.99 11.24
N PHE A 197 2.52 10.04 10.77
CA PHE A 197 3.86 9.88 10.19
C PHE A 197 4.89 9.48 11.26
N GLN A 198 4.84 10.09 12.44
CA GLN A 198 5.72 9.72 13.55
C GLN A 198 5.49 8.26 13.98
N ASN A 199 4.24 7.83 14.13
CA ASN A 199 3.87 6.48 14.55
C ASN A 199 4.25 5.41 13.50
N GLU A 200 4.19 5.75 12.20
CA GLU A 200 4.63 4.86 11.10
C GLU A 200 6.15 4.91 10.81
N THR A 201 6.94 5.77 11.46
CA THR A 201 8.39 5.88 11.18
C THR A 201 9.32 5.91 12.39
N GLY A 202 8.79 6.09 13.59
CA GLY A 202 9.56 6.43 14.79
C GLY A 202 10.20 7.83 14.75
N LYS A 203 9.92 8.65 13.72
CA LYS A 203 10.60 9.93 13.47
C LYS A 203 9.62 11.09 13.49
N ASN A 204 9.79 11.98 14.47
CA ASN A 204 9.04 13.24 14.49
C ASN A 204 9.35 14.07 13.22
N ARG A 205 8.31 14.48 12.50
CA ARG A 205 8.45 15.20 11.23
C ARG A 205 9.17 16.54 11.40
N MET A 206 8.77 17.33 12.40
CA MET A 206 9.33 18.67 12.64
C MET A 206 10.82 18.60 13.05
N LYS A 207 11.18 17.73 14.00
CA LYS A 207 12.57 17.52 14.43
C LYS A 207 13.47 17.00 13.30
N SER A 208 12.94 16.19 12.38
CA SER A 208 13.68 15.71 11.21
C SER A 208 13.69 16.69 10.02
N GLY A 209 13.02 17.85 10.12
CA GLY A 209 12.92 18.82 9.03
C GLY A 209 12.26 18.27 7.76
N SER A 210 11.42 17.24 7.88
CA SER A 210 10.76 16.57 6.75
C SER A 210 9.44 17.25 6.37
N PHE A 211 9.03 17.15 5.11
CA PHE A 211 7.74 17.65 4.64
C PHE A 211 6.89 16.51 4.08
N LEU A 212 5.61 16.44 4.47
CA LEU A 212 4.66 15.48 3.91
C LEU A 212 4.21 15.95 2.53
N SER A 213 4.09 15.04 1.57
CA SER A 213 3.56 15.38 0.25
C SER A 213 2.06 15.63 0.30
N THR A 214 1.51 16.29 -0.74
CA THR A 214 0.04 16.37 -0.93
C THR A 214 -0.59 14.97 -1.03
N GLY A 215 0.15 13.97 -1.52
CA GLY A 215 -0.28 12.59 -1.56
C GLY A 215 -0.54 12.00 -0.17
N TRP A 216 0.24 12.36 0.85
CA TRP A 216 0.01 11.94 2.24
C TRP A 216 -1.34 12.43 2.77
N PHE A 217 -1.61 13.73 2.69
CA PHE A 217 -2.89 14.33 3.12
C PHE A 217 -4.08 13.79 2.31
N THR A 218 -3.90 13.55 1.01
CA THR A 218 -4.95 12.96 0.15
C THR A 218 -5.21 11.48 0.50
N MET A 219 -4.18 10.70 0.83
CA MET A 219 -4.34 9.31 1.28
C MET A 219 -5.05 9.22 2.64
N ILE A 220 -4.77 10.15 3.57
CA ILE A 220 -5.49 10.20 4.85
C ILE A 220 -6.97 10.54 4.62
N LEU A 221 -7.28 11.62 3.89
CA LEU A 221 -8.66 11.95 3.51
C LEU A 221 -9.38 10.78 2.82
N ALA A 222 -8.71 10.11 1.88
CA ALA A 222 -9.28 8.93 1.22
C ALA A 222 -9.61 7.81 2.22
N MET A 223 -8.76 7.56 3.22
CA MET A 223 -8.99 6.54 4.25
C MET A 223 -10.05 6.88 5.30
N GLU A 224 -10.52 8.14 5.34
CA GLU A 224 -11.67 8.62 6.12
C GLU A 224 -12.96 8.62 5.30
N LEU A 225 -12.87 8.94 4.01
CA LEU A 225 -14.02 9.16 3.11
C LEU A 225 -14.47 7.90 2.35
N CYS A 226 -13.56 6.97 2.09
CA CYS A 226 -13.72 5.93 1.07
C CYS A 226 -13.59 4.50 1.61
N ASP A 227 -14.48 3.61 1.17
CA ASP A 227 -14.42 2.17 1.48
C ASP A 227 -13.29 1.49 0.69
N HIS A 228 -13.33 1.61 -0.64
CA HIS A 228 -12.38 1.02 -1.58
C HIS A 228 -11.66 2.11 -2.38
N ILE A 229 -10.34 2.21 -2.21
CA ILE A 229 -9.49 3.22 -2.85
C ILE A 229 -8.69 2.57 -3.98
N VAL A 230 -8.92 2.99 -5.22
CA VAL A 230 -8.01 2.71 -6.35
C VAL A 230 -7.07 3.89 -6.53
N VAL A 231 -5.77 3.66 -6.44
CA VAL A 231 -4.74 4.68 -6.64
C VAL A 231 -4.10 4.49 -8.02
N TYR A 232 -4.21 5.51 -8.87
CA TYR A 232 -3.65 5.55 -10.22
C TYR A 232 -2.37 6.41 -10.25
N GLY A 233 -1.39 6.04 -11.08
CA GLY A 233 -0.23 6.88 -11.38
C GLY A 233 0.78 6.99 -10.23
N MET A 234 0.85 6.02 -9.32
CA MET A 234 1.80 6.07 -8.20
C MET A 234 2.71 4.84 -8.22
N VAL A 235 4.03 5.05 -8.33
CA VAL A 235 5.01 3.96 -8.26
C VAL A 235 5.24 3.46 -6.83
N SER A 236 5.69 2.21 -6.68
CA SER A 236 6.01 1.61 -5.38
C SER A 236 7.31 2.16 -4.77
N ASP A 237 7.49 1.96 -3.46
CA ASP A 237 8.72 2.34 -2.73
C ASP A 237 10.01 1.84 -3.41
N SER A 238 9.93 0.67 -4.04
CA SER A 238 11.06 -0.03 -4.66
C SER A 238 11.23 0.23 -6.16
N TYR A 239 10.32 0.98 -6.80
CA TYR A 239 10.31 1.15 -8.25
C TYR A 239 11.59 1.83 -8.76
N CYS A 240 11.93 2.98 -8.18
CA CYS A 240 13.13 3.75 -8.51
C CYS A 240 14.45 3.13 -7.99
N ARG A 241 14.40 1.88 -7.48
CA ARG A 241 15.58 1.07 -7.13
C ARG A 241 15.72 -0.17 -8.02
N LYS A 242 14.87 -0.34 -9.05
CA LYS A 242 15.05 -1.35 -10.10
C LYS A 242 16.25 -0.99 -10.99
N LYS A 243 16.82 -1.98 -11.68
CA LYS A 243 17.77 -1.72 -12.77
C LYS A 243 16.99 -1.10 -13.94
N SER A 244 17.34 0.13 -14.32
CA SER A 244 16.74 0.89 -15.44
C SER A 244 15.20 0.94 -15.42
N PRO A 245 14.57 1.65 -14.46
CA PRO A 245 13.15 1.97 -14.59
C PRO A 245 12.90 2.84 -15.84
N PRO A 246 11.75 2.72 -16.52
CA PRO A 246 11.36 3.67 -17.57
C PRO A 246 11.36 5.09 -17.03
N SER A 247 12.02 6.01 -17.74
CA SER A 247 11.97 7.44 -17.42
C SER A 247 10.61 8.00 -17.85
N VAL A 248 9.98 8.74 -16.93
CA VAL A 248 8.71 9.46 -17.15
C VAL A 248 8.81 10.83 -16.49
N PRO A 249 8.10 11.86 -16.99
CA PRO A 249 8.14 13.16 -16.35
C PRO A 249 7.55 13.09 -14.94
N TYR A 250 8.10 13.87 -14.01
CA TYR A 250 7.65 13.95 -12.62
C TYR A 250 6.15 14.33 -12.49
N HIS A 251 5.62 15.08 -13.46
CA HIS A 251 4.19 15.32 -13.62
C HIS A 251 3.75 15.08 -15.07
N TYR A 252 2.55 14.51 -15.29
CA TYR A 252 2.03 14.29 -16.65
C TYR A 252 1.78 15.59 -17.44
N PHE A 253 1.50 16.68 -16.73
CA PHE A 253 1.14 17.98 -17.31
C PHE A 253 2.31 18.97 -17.43
N GLU A 254 3.53 18.60 -17.02
CA GLU A 254 4.71 19.47 -17.10
C GLU A 254 5.68 18.95 -18.16
N LYS A 255 5.94 19.76 -19.21
CA LYS A 255 6.72 19.40 -20.41
C LYS A 255 8.17 18.99 -20.08
N GLY A 256 8.40 17.73 -19.72
CA GLY A 256 9.71 17.07 -19.64
C GLY A 256 10.73 17.63 -18.64
N LYS A 257 10.34 18.55 -17.75
CA LYS A 257 11.30 19.37 -16.96
C LYS A 257 12.08 18.60 -15.88
N LEU A 258 11.54 17.48 -15.40
CA LEU A 258 12.08 16.68 -14.30
C LEU A 258 11.67 15.21 -14.52
N ASP A 259 12.56 14.26 -14.21
CA ASP A 259 12.26 12.82 -14.18
C ASP A 259 11.65 12.41 -12.82
N GLU A 260 10.63 11.55 -12.83
CA GLU A 260 9.93 11.09 -11.62
C GLU A 260 10.89 10.50 -10.59
N CYS A 261 11.73 9.54 -11.01
CA CYS A 261 12.59 8.79 -10.10
C CYS A 261 13.77 9.62 -9.62
N HIS A 262 14.32 10.51 -10.46
CA HIS A 262 15.34 11.48 -10.05
C HIS A 262 14.80 12.39 -8.94
N THR A 263 13.65 13.05 -9.15
CA THR A 263 13.05 13.95 -8.15
C THR A 263 12.70 13.21 -6.86
N TYR A 264 12.13 12.00 -6.94
CA TYR A 264 11.86 11.18 -5.75
C TYR A 264 13.14 10.83 -4.98
N LEU A 265 14.22 10.41 -5.65
CA LEU A 265 15.47 10.05 -4.99
C LEU A 265 16.23 11.24 -4.40
N VAL A 266 16.17 12.42 -5.04
CA VAL A 266 16.78 13.65 -4.51
C VAL A 266 16.04 14.11 -3.26
N HIS A 267 14.71 14.20 -3.30
CA HIS A 267 13.91 14.63 -2.15
C HIS A 267 14.01 13.65 -0.97
N GLU A 268 14.00 12.33 -1.22
CA GLU A 268 14.13 11.33 -0.17
C GLU A 268 15.46 11.45 0.58
N LYS A 269 16.57 11.73 -0.14
CA LYS A 269 17.92 11.82 0.42
C LYS A 269 18.25 13.16 1.09
N ALA A 270 17.57 14.25 0.74
CA ALA A 270 17.91 15.58 1.22
C ALA A 270 17.78 15.69 2.77
N PRO A 271 18.76 16.30 3.48
CA PRO A 271 18.82 16.21 4.94
C PRO A 271 17.63 16.87 5.64
N ARG A 272 17.16 18.01 5.14
CA ARG A 272 16.00 18.78 5.62
C ARG A 272 15.31 19.47 4.43
N GLY A 273 14.10 19.99 4.62
CA GLY A 273 13.41 20.84 3.65
C GLY A 273 12.71 20.11 2.49
N ALA A 274 12.67 18.79 2.51
CA ALA A 274 12.22 17.97 1.39
C ALA A 274 11.18 16.91 1.77
N HIS A 275 10.59 16.30 0.72
CA HIS A 275 9.56 15.28 0.83
C HIS A 275 10.13 13.88 0.98
N ARG A 276 9.47 13.04 1.80
CA ARG A 276 9.87 11.65 2.03
C ARG A 276 9.07 10.70 1.14
N PHE A 277 9.03 10.98 -0.16
CA PHE A 277 8.18 10.32 -1.15
C PHE A 277 8.30 8.78 -1.17
N ILE A 278 9.49 8.23 -0.95
CA ILE A 278 9.74 6.78 -0.95
C ILE A 278 9.34 6.18 0.41
N THR A 279 9.61 6.87 1.51
CA THR A 279 9.11 6.48 2.86
C THR A 279 7.58 6.50 2.89
N GLU A 280 6.92 7.54 2.37
CA GLU A 280 5.46 7.63 2.24
C GLU A 280 4.88 6.45 1.44
N LYS A 281 5.45 6.15 0.26
CA LYS A 281 5.08 4.96 -0.53
C LYS A 281 5.27 3.65 0.25
N ALA A 282 6.33 3.54 1.06
CA ALA A 282 6.57 2.38 1.92
C ALA A 282 5.59 2.27 3.11
N ILE A 283 4.97 3.37 3.53
CA ILE A 283 3.88 3.42 4.52
C ILE A 283 2.56 3.03 3.86
N PHE A 284 2.24 3.60 2.69
CA PHE A 284 1.03 3.24 1.94
C PHE A 284 0.98 1.74 1.58
N SER A 285 2.16 1.15 1.30
CA SER A 285 2.36 -0.30 1.08
C SER A 285 2.04 -1.17 2.31
N ARG A 286 2.00 -0.59 3.52
CA ARG A 286 1.50 -1.23 4.74
C ARG A 286 0.01 -1.00 4.95
N TRP A 287 -0.49 0.20 4.65
CA TRP A 287 -1.93 0.49 4.72
C TRP A 287 -2.74 -0.40 3.78
N ALA A 288 -2.25 -0.65 2.55
CA ALA A 288 -2.84 -1.60 1.59
C ALA A 288 -2.78 -3.10 2.02
N LYS A 289 -2.29 -3.41 3.22
CA LYS A 289 -2.39 -4.74 3.84
C LYS A 289 -3.45 -4.79 4.96
N LYS A 290 -4.00 -3.64 5.36
CA LYS A 290 -4.95 -3.45 6.47
C LYS A 290 -6.28 -2.81 6.03
N LYS A 291 -6.27 -2.04 4.93
CA LYS A 291 -7.41 -1.33 4.33
C LYS A 291 -7.54 -1.70 2.85
N SER A 292 -8.73 -1.48 2.28
CA SER A 292 -9.05 -1.77 0.88
C SER A 292 -8.44 -0.72 -0.07
N ILE A 293 -7.13 -0.87 -0.34
CA ILE A 293 -6.35 0.07 -1.15
C ILE A 293 -5.63 -0.71 -2.26
N VAL A 294 -5.96 -0.41 -3.51
CA VAL A 294 -5.41 -1.05 -4.72
C VAL A 294 -4.58 -0.03 -5.48
N PHE A 295 -3.26 -0.27 -5.59
CA PHE A 295 -2.38 0.53 -6.43
C PHE A 295 -2.32 -0.06 -7.84
N THR A 296 -2.70 0.76 -8.83
CA THR A 296 -2.73 0.42 -10.25
C THR A 296 -1.93 1.45 -11.05
N HIS A 297 -1.37 1.01 -12.19
CA HIS A 297 -0.61 1.83 -13.13
C HIS A 297 0.49 2.73 -12.50
N PRO A 298 1.64 2.14 -12.14
CA PRO A 298 1.97 0.71 -12.22
C PRO A 298 1.35 -0.10 -11.07
N SER A 299 0.99 -1.36 -11.32
CA SER A 299 0.45 -2.24 -10.27
C SER A 299 1.52 -2.57 -9.21
N TRP A 300 1.17 -2.43 -7.93
CA TRP A 300 2.11 -2.77 -6.85
C TRP A 300 2.06 -4.27 -6.59
N GLN A 301 3.14 -4.97 -6.94
CA GLN A 301 3.28 -6.38 -6.60
C GLN A 301 3.11 -6.58 -5.08
N ARG A 302 2.01 -7.23 -4.69
CA ARG A 302 1.79 -7.66 -3.30
C ARG A 302 2.94 -8.61 -2.95
N ARG A 303 3.95 -8.11 -2.21
CA ARG A 303 5.01 -8.96 -1.65
C ARG A 303 4.31 -10.04 -0.84
N ARG A 304 4.28 -11.29 -1.35
CA ARG A 304 3.76 -12.43 -0.61
C ARG A 304 4.60 -12.53 0.65
N GLY A 305 4.03 -12.15 1.80
CA GLY A 305 4.59 -12.54 3.07
C GLY A 305 4.68 -14.07 3.07
N LYS A 306 5.80 -14.63 3.57
CA LYS A 306 5.77 -16.03 3.97
C LYS A 306 4.60 -16.13 4.96
N ALA A 307 3.60 -16.95 4.65
CA ALA A 307 2.46 -17.13 5.54
C ALA A 307 3.01 -17.46 6.93
N ALA A 308 2.50 -16.80 7.97
CA ALA A 308 2.92 -17.06 9.33
C ALA A 308 2.43 -18.47 9.69
N VAL A 309 3.28 -19.46 9.45
CA VAL A 309 3.01 -20.86 9.81
C VAL A 309 2.84 -20.89 11.31
N CYS A 310 1.59 -21.03 11.78
CA CYS A 310 1.27 -21.09 13.20
C CYS A 310 2.21 -22.10 13.88
N PRO A 311 2.80 -21.79 15.06
CA PRO A 311 3.75 -22.69 15.73
C PRO A 311 3.22 -24.12 15.89
N GLN A 312 1.91 -24.28 16.12
CA GLN A 312 1.19 -25.55 16.19
C GLN A 312 1.33 -26.39 14.90
N MET A 313 1.33 -25.75 13.73
CA MET A 313 1.43 -26.41 12.42
C MET A 313 2.84 -26.95 12.13
N ARG A 314 3.89 -26.39 12.76
CA ARG A 314 5.24 -26.99 12.74
C ARG A 314 5.27 -28.31 13.50
N ALA A 315 4.62 -28.40 14.66
CA ALA A 315 4.56 -29.64 15.46
C ALA A 315 3.87 -30.77 14.68
N PHE A 316 2.76 -30.48 14.00
CA PHE A 316 2.01 -31.46 13.21
C PHE A 316 2.83 -32.05 12.04
N LEU A 317 3.62 -31.21 11.36
CA LEU A 317 4.54 -31.65 10.30
C LEU A 317 5.73 -32.45 10.84
N PHE A 318 6.18 -32.17 12.06
CA PHE A 318 7.24 -32.94 12.72
C PHE A 318 6.74 -34.35 13.11
N HIS A 319 5.57 -34.46 13.73
CA HIS A 319 4.97 -35.75 14.09
C HIS A 319 4.72 -36.66 12.88
N LYS A 320 4.22 -36.12 11.75
CA LYS A 320 4.09 -36.92 10.51
C LYS A 320 5.43 -37.45 9.99
N LYS A 321 6.53 -36.67 10.10
CA LYS A 321 7.88 -37.11 9.71
C LYS A 321 8.50 -38.17 10.64
N VAL A 322 8.12 -38.18 11.92
CA VAL A 322 8.54 -39.22 12.88
C VAL A 322 7.73 -40.51 12.68
N SER A 323 6.40 -40.40 12.55
CA SER A 323 5.51 -41.55 12.34
C SER A 323 5.87 -42.35 11.08
N LEU A 324 6.14 -41.67 9.96
CA LEU A 324 6.56 -42.30 8.68
C LEU A 324 7.97 -42.91 8.68
N LYS A 325 8.74 -42.78 9.77
CA LYS A 325 10.01 -43.51 9.95
C LYS A 325 9.90 -44.76 10.83
N ASN A 326 8.86 -44.84 11.68
CA ASN A 326 8.69 -45.95 12.62
C ASN A 326 7.73 -47.04 12.13
N ILE A 327 7.08 -46.85 10.97
CA ILE A 327 6.30 -47.88 10.27
C ILE A 327 7.12 -48.33 9.05
N GLY A 328 7.68 -49.54 9.11
CA GLY A 328 8.64 -50.08 8.14
C GLY A 328 8.04 -50.48 6.78
N LEU A 329 7.37 -49.56 6.09
CA LEU A 329 6.80 -49.78 4.76
C LEU A 329 7.76 -49.30 3.66
N THR A 330 8.55 -50.24 3.13
CA THR A 330 9.38 -50.04 1.94
C THR A 330 8.53 -49.98 0.66
N ALA A 331 7.95 -48.81 0.40
CA ALA A 331 7.24 -48.53 -0.84
C ALA A 331 8.19 -48.68 -2.05
N ARG A 332 8.04 -49.78 -2.80
CA ARG A 332 8.76 -50.01 -4.07
C ARG A 332 8.42 -48.90 -5.07
N ARG A 333 9.38 -48.52 -5.91
CA ARG A 333 9.12 -47.64 -7.07
C ARG A 333 8.24 -48.39 -8.08
N GLY A 334 6.94 -48.06 -8.11
CA GLY A 334 6.08 -48.35 -9.26
C GLY A 334 6.24 -47.25 -10.30
N THR A 335 6.64 -47.62 -11.52
CA THR A 335 6.61 -46.72 -12.68
C THR A 335 5.16 -46.46 -13.08
N LEU A 336 4.80 -45.19 -13.26
CA LEU A 336 3.56 -44.78 -13.90
C LEU A 336 3.91 -44.06 -15.20
N LEU A 337 3.43 -44.61 -16.31
CA LEU A 337 3.64 -44.09 -17.66
C LEU A 337 2.83 -42.80 -17.85
N ALA A 338 3.47 -41.77 -18.38
CA ALA A 338 2.75 -40.69 -19.07
C ALA A 338 2.66 -41.10 -20.55
N GLN A 339 1.46 -41.05 -21.12
CA GLN A 339 1.25 -41.26 -22.56
C GLN A 339 1.31 -39.92 -23.31
N ASP A 340 1.69 -39.99 -24.58
CA ASP A 340 2.00 -38.85 -25.42
C ASP A 340 0.79 -38.11 -26.02
N HIS A 341 1.13 -37.05 -26.76
CA HIS A 341 0.41 -36.36 -27.83
C HIS A 341 -0.24 -35.00 -27.50
N PRO A 342 -0.18 -34.01 -28.43
CA PRO A 342 0.83 -33.80 -29.48
C PRO A 342 1.45 -32.39 -29.50
N VAL A 343 2.60 -32.27 -30.17
CA VAL A 343 3.29 -31.01 -30.51
C VAL A 343 3.07 -30.70 -32.00
N TRP A 344 2.99 -29.43 -32.38
CA TRP A 344 3.50 -28.77 -33.62
C TRP A 344 2.81 -27.40 -33.81
N PRO A 345 3.39 -26.44 -34.56
CA PRO A 345 4.80 -26.17 -34.83
C PRO A 345 5.21 -24.72 -34.43
N ALA A 346 6.50 -24.40 -34.55
CA ALA A 346 7.00 -23.01 -34.53
C ALA A 346 7.60 -22.65 -35.90
N PRO A 347 7.57 -21.37 -36.33
CA PRO A 347 8.34 -20.89 -37.47
C PRO A 347 9.84 -20.78 -37.14
N LEU A 348 10.70 -20.98 -38.15
CA LEU A 348 12.15 -20.79 -38.08
C LEU A 348 12.57 -19.47 -38.77
N LYS A 349 13.79 -19.02 -38.42
CA LYS A 349 14.87 -18.28 -39.14
C LYS A 349 14.59 -17.68 -40.55
N GLU A 350 15.34 -16.69 -41.06
CA GLU A 350 16.79 -16.36 -40.96
C GLU A 350 16.98 -14.84 -41.28
N GLY A 351 18.15 -14.17 -41.18
CA GLY A 351 19.53 -14.54 -40.82
C GLY A 351 20.34 -13.31 -40.32
N SER A 352 21.56 -13.48 -39.78
CA SER A 352 22.86 -13.10 -40.41
C SER A 352 23.07 -11.59 -40.67
N VAL A 353 24.11 -10.91 -40.18
CA VAL A 353 25.56 -11.12 -40.47
C VAL A 353 26.48 -10.50 -39.37
N LEU A 354 27.78 -10.88 -39.40
CA LEU A 354 28.98 -10.54 -38.60
C LEU A 354 29.17 -9.05 -38.21
N HIS A 355 30.08 -8.59 -37.33
CA HIS A 355 31.33 -9.12 -36.70
C HIS A 355 31.27 -8.85 -35.14
N ASP A 356 32.28 -8.89 -34.26
CA ASP A 356 33.76 -9.00 -34.35
C ASP A 356 34.42 -9.60 -33.06
N GLN A 357 35.75 -9.62 -32.96
CA GLN A 357 36.55 -10.04 -31.78
C GLN A 357 37.51 -8.94 -31.24
N ALA A 358 37.82 -8.96 -29.93
CA ALA A 358 39.10 -8.47 -29.38
C ALA A 358 39.36 -8.95 -27.94
N GLU A 359 40.52 -9.56 -27.68
CA GLU A 359 41.09 -9.75 -26.33
C GLU A 359 42.19 -8.71 -26.06
N SER A 360 42.48 -8.40 -24.78
CA SER A 360 43.86 -8.29 -24.23
C SER A 360 43.84 -7.80 -22.76
N GLN A 361 45.02 -7.69 -22.14
CA GLN A 361 45.22 -7.71 -20.68
C GLN A 361 45.98 -6.48 -20.13
N CYS A 362 46.26 -6.53 -18.80
CA CYS A 362 47.23 -5.73 -18.03
C CYS A 362 46.75 -4.35 -17.51
N ARG A 363 47.19 -3.85 -16.33
CA ARG A 363 48.17 -4.41 -15.36
C ARG A 363 47.96 -3.91 -13.90
N LYS A 364 48.17 -4.82 -12.94
CA LYS A 364 48.72 -4.67 -11.55
C LYS A 364 48.24 -3.52 -10.62
N GLY A 365 47.84 -3.92 -9.40
CA GLY A 365 47.72 -3.04 -8.22
C GLY A 365 47.44 -3.86 -6.93
N THR A 366 48.49 -4.37 -6.27
CA THR A 366 48.38 -5.35 -5.17
C THR A 366 48.52 -4.76 -3.76
N VAL A 367 47.67 -5.19 -2.83
CA VAL A 367 48.02 -5.43 -1.40
C VAL A 367 47.41 -6.78 -0.98
N ARG A 368 48.06 -7.49 -0.04
CA ARG A 368 47.70 -8.86 0.38
C ARG A 368 46.64 -8.89 1.49
N CYS A 369 45.93 -10.03 1.57
CA CYS A 369 45.30 -10.48 2.81
C CYS A 369 46.29 -11.35 3.62
N THR A 370 46.20 -11.29 4.94
CA THR A 370 46.82 -12.25 5.87
C THR A 370 45.88 -12.51 7.05
N ASN A 371 45.61 -13.79 7.31
CA ASN A 371 44.96 -14.31 8.52
C ASN A 371 46.07 -15.06 9.32
N PRO A 372 45.92 -15.36 10.64
CA PRO A 372 45.10 -16.52 11.02
C PRO A 372 44.38 -16.47 12.39
N GLU A 373 43.42 -17.40 12.54
CA GLU A 373 43.07 -18.23 13.72
C GLU A 373 42.87 -17.65 15.14
N ILE A 374 41.73 -18.04 15.75
CA ILE A 374 41.58 -18.62 17.11
C ILE A 374 40.19 -19.28 17.23
N SER A 375 40.05 -20.30 18.08
CA SER A 375 38.85 -21.17 18.24
C SER A 375 38.97 -22.00 19.54
N PRO A 376 37.89 -22.51 20.18
CA PRO A 376 36.53 -21.99 20.38
C PRO A 376 36.04 -22.12 21.85
N SER A 377 34.71 -21.95 22.06
CA SER A 377 33.87 -22.52 23.16
C SER A 377 33.49 -21.64 24.37
N GLN A 378 32.44 -22.09 25.07
CA GLN A 378 31.64 -21.45 26.15
C GLN A 378 30.89 -20.16 25.72
N MET A 379 29.55 -20.06 25.61
CA MET A 379 28.37 -20.65 26.27
C MET A 379 27.99 -20.00 27.60
N PHE A 380 26.96 -19.13 27.61
CA PHE A 380 25.79 -19.20 28.51
C PHE A 380 24.65 -18.25 28.07
N LEU A 381 23.49 -18.33 28.73
CA LEU A 381 22.23 -17.72 28.31
C LEU A 381 22.07 -16.24 28.72
N LYS A 382 21.30 -15.48 27.94
CA LYS A 382 20.03 -14.90 28.42
C LYS A 382 19.09 -14.51 27.28
N ALA A 383 17.84 -14.99 27.37
CA ALA A 383 16.71 -14.46 26.63
C ALA A 383 15.93 -13.52 27.56
N GLY A 384 15.30 -12.49 27.00
CA GLY A 384 14.37 -11.60 27.70
C GLY A 384 13.32 -11.11 26.73
N CYS A 385 12.06 -11.50 26.96
CA CYS A 385 10.92 -10.95 26.23
C CYS A 385 10.29 -9.84 27.07
N ALA A 386 9.95 -8.73 26.40
CA ALA A 386 9.03 -7.69 26.82
C ALA A 386 8.36 -7.15 25.55
#